data_AF-A0AAD7DSR3-F1
#
_entry.id   AF-A0AAD7DSR3-F1
#
_cell.length_a   1.000
_cell.length_b   1.000
_cell.length_c   1.000
_cell.angle_alpha   90.00
_cell.angle_beta   90.00
_cell.angle_gamma   90.00
#
_symmetry.space_group_name_H-M   'P 1'
#
loop_
_entity.id
_entity.type
_entity.pdbx_description
1 polymer ?
#
loop_
_entity_poly.entity_id
_entity_poly.type
_entity_poly.pdbx_seq_one_letter_code
_entity_poly.pdbx_strand_id
1 'polypeptide(L)'
;MNLQTPIYSTTSVYLVFSLWAFTFFFVLFAINGPSNFAEACRTILSGIVFAVVELLPALVLATTITAVFSFTFLTLLAWFSVLVRHDCSDIPYFQAQWTKHAFKLWMVLSEDRYPAVLFRGLDCAMVLLVYLFIYERRKFAKHFKRELAKRLAIEDATAHAQRTAQRSVKQLAEADASLTCLICVDRLTQPYTLAPCGHTFDLECLQTWFRTAHPSPADEELARTLDPRGALYALRRKKFCPLCHTEVVGCPVPTRALQGLGMATPEEREPWKGLFGLWAIESAPRPNMK
;
A
#
# COMPACT_ATOMS: atom_id res chain seq x y z
N MET A 1 71.88 -4.40 7.58
CA MET A 1 70.77 -3.62 6.98
C MET A 1 69.52 -3.87 7.81
N ASN A 2 69.11 -2.90 8.62
CA ASN A 2 67.90 -2.97 9.46
C ASN A 2 66.71 -2.50 8.62
N LEU A 3 65.80 -3.40 8.25
CA LEU A 3 64.50 -3.03 7.69
C LEU A 3 63.56 -2.67 8.85
N GLN A 4 63.35 -1.38 9.09
CA GLN A 4 62.21 -0.89 9.88
C GLN A 4 60.96 -0.92 9.00
N THR A 5 60.03 -1.81 9.30
CA THR A 5 58.69 -1.79 8.70
C THR A 5 57.88 -0.62 9.29
N PRO A 6 57.20 0.20 8.46
CA PRO A 6 56.39 1.29 8.95
C PRO A 6 55.17 0.75 9.72
N ILE A 7 55.05 1.16 10.97
CA ILE A 7 53.87 0.91 11.80
C ILE A 7 52.78 1.87 11.30
N TYR A 8 51.89 1.40 10.43
CA TYR A 8 50.66 2.12 10.14
C TYR A 8 49.78 2.08 11.39
N SER A 9 49.68 3.22 12.08
CA SER A 9 48.80 3.34 13.23
C SER A 9 47.35 3.22 12.77
N THR A 10 46.54 2.46 13.51
CA THR A 10 45.10 2.26 13.27
C THR A 10 44.36 3.59 13.09
N THR A 11 44.84 4.66 13.73
CA THR A 11 44.37 6.04 13.57
C THR A 11 44.44 6.57 12.13
N SER A 12 45.42 6.16 11.32
CA SER A 12 45.52 6.59 9.92
C SER A 12 44.38 6.04 9.05
N VAL A 13 43.95 4.80 9.31
CA VAL A 13 42.86 4.14 8.56
C VAL A 13 41.51 4.79 8.87
N TYR A 14 41.24 5.13 10.14
CA TYR A 14 40.00 5.81 10.52
C TYR A 14 39.88 7.21 9.92
N LEU A 15 40.98 7.94 9.80
CA LEU A 15 40.98 9.28 9.19
C LEU A 15 40.64 9.22 7.70
N VAL A 16 41.22 8.28 6.96
CA VAL A 16 40.93 8.08 5.53
C VAL A 16 39.46 7.70 5.32
N PHE A 17 38.93 6.80 6.15
CA PHE A 17 37.53 6.36 6.04
C PHE A 17 36.54 7.49 6.39
N SER A 18 36.86 8.29 7.41
CA SER A 18 36.03 9.43 7.82
C SER A 18 36.01 10.53 6.75
N LEU A 19 37.15 10.82 6.11
CA LEU A 19 37.23 11.76 5.00
C LEU A 19 36.42 11.29 3.80
N TRP A 20 36.46 10.01 3.46
CA TRP A 20 35.64 9.41 2.39
C TRP A 20 34.14 9.46 2.67
N ALA A 21 33.74 9.16 3.90
CA ALA A 21 32.33 9.26 4.30
C ALA A 21 31.85 10.71 4.19
N PHE A 22 32.65 11.68 4.63
CA PHE A 22 32.30 13.09 4.60
C PHE A 22 32.19 13.63 3.16
N THR A 23 33.13 13.28 2.28
CA THR A 23 33.07 13.68 0.86
C THR A 23 31.87 13.05 0.16
N PHE A 24 31.55 11.80 0.44
CA PHE A 24 30.36 11.12 -0.09
C PHE A 24 29.05 11.81 0.36
N PHE A 25 28.92 12.12 1.65
CA PHE A 25 27.75 12.85 2.17
C PHE A 25 27.63 14.25 1.56
N PHE A 26 28.75 14.95 1.37
CA PHE A 26 28.76 16.29 0.76
C PHE A 26 28.33 16.25 -0.71
N VAL A 27 28.82 15.27 -1.48
CA VAL A 27 28.42 15.07 -2.89
C VAL A 27 26.93 14.73 -2.99
N LEU A 28 26.42 13.84 -2.13
CA LEU A 28 25.00 13.51 -2.10
C LEU A 28 24.11 14.70 -1.75
N PHE A 29 24.55 15.53 -0.81
CA PHE A 29 23.86 16.77 -0.44
C PHE A 29 23.86 17.78 -1.60
N ALA A 30 24.99 17.93 -2.28
CA ALA A 30 25.13 18.83 -3.43
C ALA A 30 24.25 18.41 -4.62
N ILE A 31 24.09 17.11 -4.88
CA ILE A 31 23.32 16.61 -6.02
C ILE A 31 21.81 16.70 -5.79
N ASN A 32 21.32 16.36 -4.58
CA ASN A 32 19.89 16.17 -4.36
C ASN A 32 19.19 17.41 -3.78
N GLY A 33 19.96 18.39 -3.26
CA GLY A 33 19.42 19.53 -2.55
C GLY A 33 18.79 19.17 -1.20
N PRO A 34 18.50 20.17 -0.36
CA PRO A 34 18.11 19.96 1.04
C PRO A 34 16.76 19.26 1.22
N SER A 35 15.81 19.41 0.29
CA SER A 35 14.48 18.80 0.40
C SER A 35 14.46 17.30 0.10
N ASN A 36 15.38 16.80 -0.74
CA ASN A 36 15.42 15.39 -1.14
C ASN A 36 16.53 14.59 -0.44
N PHE A 37 17.43 15.26 0.29
CA PHE A 37 18.55 14.63 0.98
C PHE A 37 18.12 13.57 2.01
N ALA A 38 17.04 13.83 2.76
CA ALA A 38 16.53 12.89 3.76
C ALA A 38 16.01 11.59 3.13
N GLU A 39 15.36 11.67 1.97
CA GLU A 39 14.83 10.50 1.26
C GLU A 39 15.95 9.69 0.59
N ALA A 40 16.94 10.38 0.02
CA ALA A 40 18.15 9.75 -0.50
C ALA A 40 18.95 9.03 0.61
N CYS A 41 19.12 9.66 1.78
CA CYS A 41 19.77 9.03 2.92
C CYS A 41 19.03 7.79 3.42
N ARG A 42 17.68 7.84 3.50
CA ARG A 42 16.88 6.66 3.88
C ARG A 42 17.06 5.51 2.89
N THR A 43 17.04 5.80 1.60
CA THR A 43 17.23 4.79 0.55
C THR A 43 18.62 4.15 0.63
N ILE A 44 19.67 4.95 0.74
CA ILE A 44 21.06 4.46 0.84
C ILE A 44 21.28 3.68 2.13
N LEU A 45 20.80 4.19 3.27
CA LEU A 45 20.93 3.51 4.55
C LEU A 45 20.20 2.16 4.54
N SER A 46 19.01 2.10 3.92
CA SER A 46 18.28 0.84 3.77
C SER A 46 19.04 -0.17 2.90
N GLY A 47 19.68 0.29 1.83
CA GLY A 47 20.52 -0.55 0.97
C GLY A 47 21.77 -1.07 1.69
N ILE A 48 22.44 -0.22 2.49
CA ILE A 48 23.60 -0.63 3.29
C ILE A 48 23.19 -1.63 4.36
N VAL A 49 22.10 -1.38 5.09
CA VAL A 49 21.59 -2.32 6.10
C VAL A 49 21.23 -3.66 5.46
N PHE A 50 20.58 -3.65 4.29
CA PHE A 50 20.27 -4.86 3.54
C PHE A 50 21.55 -5.61 3.13
N ALA A 51 22.52 -4.92 2.54
CA ALA A 51 23.80 -5.51 2.14
C ALA A 51 24.57 -6.08 3.34
N VAL A 52 24.60 -5.39 4.49
CA VAL A 52 25.23 -5.88 5.72
C VAL A 52 24.51 -7.12 6.24
N VAL A 53 23.18 -7.11 6.27
CA VAL A 53 22.38 -8.27 6.71
C VAL A 53 22.57 -9.47 5.78
N GLU A 54 22.76 -9.27 4.49
CA GLU A 54 23.06 -10.34 3.52
C GLU A 54 24.51 -10.83 3.58
N LEU A 55 25.50 -9.93 3.76
CA LEU A 55 26.92 -10.30 3.80
C LEU A 55 27.34 -10.90 5.15
N LEU A 56 26.71 -10.50 6.25
CA LEU A 56 27.11 -10.91 7.60
C LEU A 56 27.08 -12.45 7.79
N PRO A 57 26.06 -13.20 7.33
CA PRO A 57 26.08 -14.67 7.36
C PRO A 57 27.24 -15.27 6.58
N ALA A 58 27.59 -14.71 5.42
CA ALA A 58 28.70 -15.19 4.60
C ALA A 58 30.06 -14.93 5.27
N LEU A 59 30.22 -13.76 5.89
CA LEU A 59 31.43 -13.41 6.65
C LEU A 59 31.59 -14.29 7.90
N VAL A 60 30.51 -14.52 8.64
CA VAL A 60 30.49 -15.44 9.79
C VAL A 60 30.80 -16.87 9.33
N LEU A 61 30.28 -17.31 8.19
CA LEU A 61 30.60 -18.62 7.62
C LEU A 61 32.08 -18.72 7.21
N ALA A 62 32.64 -17.71 6.54
CA ALA A 62 34.04 -17.70 6.13
C ALA A 62 35.00 -17.73 7.33
N THR A 63 34.71 -16.94 8.36
CA THR A 63 35.52 -16.89 9.59
C THR A 63 35.44 -18.20 10.38
N THR A 64 34.25 -18.81 10.47
CA THR A 64 34.09 -20.12 11.11
C THR A 64 34.80 -21.24 10.34
N ILE A 65 34.68 -21.29 9.00
CA ILE A 65 35.44 -22.23 8.16
C ILE A 65 36.95 -22.06 8.37
N THR A 66 37.44 -20.83 8.39
CA THR A 66 38.88 -20.53 8.58
C THR A 66 39.37 -20.98 9.96
N ALA A 67 38.56 -20.76 11.01
CA ALA A 67 38.89 -21.21 12.36
C ALA A 67 38.92 -22.74 12.46
N VAL A 68 37.92 -23.42 11.90
CA VAL A 68 37.89 -24.90 11.85
C VAL A 68 39.07 -25.44 11.06
N PHE A 69 39.36 -24.88 9.89
CA PHE A 69 40.49 -25.31 9.06
C PHE A 69 41.82 -25.12 9.80
N SER A 70 42.02 -23.96 10.43
CA SER A 70 43.21 -23.68 11.24
C SER A 70 43.36 -24.68 12.39
N PHE A 71 42.26 -25.00 13.08
CA PHE A 71 42.26 -26.00 14.15
C PHE A 71 42.57 -27.41 13.64
N THR A 72 41.96 -27.83 12.54
CA THR A 72 42.25 -29.13 11.89
C THR A 72 43.70 -29.21 11.39
N PHE A 73 44.24 -28.12 10.87
CA PHE A 73 45.62 -28.06 10.42
C PHE A 73 46.60 -28.18 11.59
N LEU A 74 46.35 -27.50 12.70
CA LEU A 74 47.17 -27.58 13.90
C LEU A 74 47.12 -28.98 14.54
N THR A 75 45.95 -29.62 14.56
CA THR A 75 45.81 -31.00 15.06
C THR A 75 46.51 -32.01 14.15
N LEU A 76 46.43 -31.85 12.83
CA LEU A 76 47.20 -32.67 11.88
C LEU A 76 48.71 -32.47 12.05
N LEU A 77 49.19 -31.23 12.18
CA LEU A 77 50.61 -30.97 12.46
C LEU A 77 51.07 -31.62 13.76
N ALA A 78 50.25 -31.57 14.81
CA ALA A 78 50.53 -32.25 16.07
C ALA A 78 50.59 -33.77 15.88
N TRP A 79 49.65 -34.36 15.13
CA TRP A 79 49.65 -35.80 14.85
C TRP A 79 50.86 -36.26 14.01
N PHE A 80 51.19 -35.53 12.94
CA PHE A 80 52.40 -35.77 12.14
C PHE A 80 53.67 -35.70 13.00
N SER A 81 53.74 -34.76 13.95
CA SER A 81 54.88 -34.67 14.86
C SER A 81 55.05 -35.91 15.75
N VAL A 82 53.95 -36.57 16.13
CA VAL A 82 53.95 -37.83 16.89
C VAL A 82 54.35 -39.00 16.01
N LEU A 83 53.88 -39.06 14.76
CA LEU A 83 54.27 -40.13 13.82
C LEU A 83 55.75 -40.06 13.43
N VAL A 84 56.28 -38.87 13.16
CA VAL A 84 57.70 -38.68 12.86
C VAL A 84 58.57 -39.13 14.03
N ARG A 85 58.05 -39.05 15.27
CA ARG A 85 58.74 -39.55 16.48
C ARG A 85 58.83 -41.09 16.52
N HIS A 86 57.96 -41.79 15.82
CA HIS A 86 57.81 -43.24 15.96
C HIS A 86 58.52 -44.07 14.88
N ASP A 87 58.95 -43.51 13.74
CA ASP A 87 59.40 -44.39 12.63
C ASP A 87 60.37 -43.81 11.58
N CYS A 88 61.19 -42.79 11.89
CA CYS A 88 62.10 -42.22 10.87
C CYS A 88 63.53 -42.03 11.37
N SER A 89 64.39 -43.02 11.12
CA SER A 89 65.84 -42.91 11.30
C SER A 89 66.55 -42.10 10.19
N ASP A 90 65.91 -41.82 9.05
CA ASP A 90 66.59 -41.22 7.89
C ASP A 90 65.73 -40.21 7.08
N ILE A 91 65.44 -39.02 7.63
CA ILE A 91 64.82 -37.88 6.89
C ILE A 91 65.78 -36.66 6.88
N PRO A 92 65.96 -35.96 5.74
CA PRO A 92 66.98 -34.92 5.56
C PRO A 92 66.78 -33.62 6.38
N TYR A 93 67.92 -33.01 6.68
CA TYR A 93 68.25 -31.97 7.67
C TYR A 93 67.34 -30.72 7.75
N PHE A 94 66.59 -30.35 6.70
CA PHE A 94 65.77 -29.13 6.69
C PHE A 94 64.43 -29.30 7.46
N GLN A 95 63.87 -30.51 7.48
CA GLN A 95 62.63 -30.81 8.21
C GLN A 95 62.88 -30.96 9.72
N ALA A 96 64.11 -31.28 10.12
CA ALA A 96 64.52 -31.47 11.51
C ALA A 96 64.57 -30.18 12.34
N GLN A 97 64.76 -29.02 11.70
CA GLN A 97 64.88 -27.74 12.40
C GLN A 97 63.50 -27.14 12.71
N TRP A 98 62.56 -27.22 11.75
CA TRP A 98 61.17 -26.79 11.96
C TRP A 98 60.43 -27.69 12.95
N THR A 99 60.60 -29.01 12.86
CA THR A 99 60.04 -29.94 13.86
C THR A 99 60.65 -29.70 15.22
N LYS A 100 61.95 -29.39 15.36
CA LYS A 100 62.55 -29.02 16.66
C LYS A 100 61.90 -27.78 17.29
N HIS A 101 61.59 -26.75 16.51
CA HIS A 101 60.96 -25.53 17.05
C HIS A 101 59.48 -25.73 17.37
N ALA A 102 58.73 -26.38 16.49
CA ALA A 102 57.34 -26.75 16.74
C ALA A 102 57.21 -27.72 17.93
N PHE A 103 58.12 -28.68 18.04
CA PHE A 103 58.19 -29.64 19.14
C PHE A 103 58.62 -29.00 20.46
N LYS A 104 59.55 -28.03 20.45
CA LYS A 104 59.86 -27.23 21.65
C LYS A 104 58.66 -26.41 22.11
N LEU A 105 57.95 -25.76 21.18
CA LEU A 105 56.74 -25.00 21.52
C LEU A 105 55.63 -25.92 22.06
N TRP A 106 55.46 -27.09 21.45
CA TRP A 106 54.50 -28.10 21.90
C TRP A 106 54.89 -28.75 23.22
N MET A 107 56.17 -29.05 23.47
CA MET A 107 56.64 -29.54 24.78
C MET A 107 56.46 -28.50 25.87
N VAL A 108 56.79 -27.22 25.62
CA VAL A 108 56.54 -26.15 26.59
C VAL A 108 55.04 -25.99 26.88
N LEU A 109 54.17 -26.25 25.89
CA LEU A 109 52.72 -26.26 26.07
C LEU A 109 52.16 -27.57 26.66
N SER A 110 52.94 -28.67 26.72
CA SER A 110 52.47 -29.99 27.16
C SER A 110 53.18 -30.59 28.38
N GLU A 111 54.29 -30.00 28.85
CA GLU A 111 55.03 -30.45 30.03
C GLU A 111 54.36 -30.08 31.36
N ASP A 112 53.45 -29.12 31.39
CA ASP A 112 52.57 -28.93 32.54
C ASP A 112 51.37 -29.87 32.43
N ARG A 113 51.00 -30.58 33.52
CA ARG A 113 49.98 -31.66 33.59
C ARG A 113 48.52 -31.26 33.24
N TYR A 114 48.30 -30.19 32.48
CA TYR A 114 46.98 -29.61 32.18
C TYR A 114 46.51 -29.62 30.69
N PRO A 115 47.25 -30.06 29.63
CA PRO A 115 46.81 -29.88 28.26
C PRO A 115 45.60 -30.75 27.90
N ALA A 116 45.52 -31.99 28.38
CA ALA A 116 44.40 -32.88 28.04
C ALA A 116 43.05 -32.38 28.61
N VAL A 117 43.07 -31.73 29.77
CA VAL A 117 41.88 -31.13 30.38
C VAL A 117 41.46 -29.86 29.65
N LEU A 118 42.43 -29.03 29.23
CA LEU A 118 42.18 -27.81 28.46
C LEU A 118 41.63 -28.13 27.06
N PHE A 119 42.17 -29.12 26.34
CA PHE A 119 41.66 -29.53 25.03
C PHE A 119 40.23 -30.06 25.11
N ARG A 120 39.91 -30.94 26.07
CA ARG A 120 38.53 -31.40 26.28
C ARG A 120 37.59 -30.26 26.69
N GLY A 121 38.08 -29.30 27.48
CA GLY A 121 37.35 -28.10 27.85
C GLY A 121 37.01 -27.24 26.64
N LEU A 122 37.96 -27.05 25.71
CA LEU A 122 37.77 -26.30 24.47
C LEU A 122 36.81 -27.00 23.51
N ASP A 123 36.86 -28.33 23.38
CA ASP A 123 35.91 -29.09 22.56
C ASP A 123 34.49 -28.98 23.11
N CYS A 124 34.31 -29.16 24.43
CA CYS A 124 33.01 -28.97 25.09
C CYS A 124 32.49 -27.53 24.95
N ALA A 125 33.37 -26.53 25.10
CA ALA A 125 33.02 -25.12 24.91
C ALA A 125 32.62 -24.84 23.45
N MET A 126 33.33 -25.40 22.48
CA MET A 126 32.99 -25.25 21.05
C MET A 126 31.62 -25.85 20.74
N VAL A 127 31.34 -27.08 21.21
CA VAL A 127 30.04 -27.73 21.03
C VAL A 127 28.92 -26.90 21.68
N LEU A 128 29.15 -26.37 22.88
CA LEU A 128 28.19 -25.51 23.56
C LEU A 128 27.94 -24.21 22.79
N LEU A 129 28.98 -23.56 22.27
CA LEU A 129 28.86 -22.35 21.46
C LEU A 129 28.10 -22.61 20.15
N VAL A 130 28.38 -23.72 19.47
CA VAL A 130 27.64 -24.13 18.27
C VAL A 130 26.17 -24.40 18.60
N TYR A 131 25.90 -25.08 19.71
CA TYR A 131 24.53 -25.33 20.16
C TYR A 131 23.76 -24.03 20.46
N LEU A 132 24.37 -23.11 21.22
CA LEU A 132 23.79 -21.80 21.53
C LEU A 132 23.56 -20.98 20.25
N PHE A 133 24.50 -21.03 19.30
CA PHE A 133 24.34 -20.38 18.01
C PHE A 133 23.16 -20.95 17.21
N ILE A 134 23.03 -22.28 17.13
CA ILE A 134 21.89 -22.93 16.46
C ILE A 134 20.57 -22.57 17.16
N TYR A 135 20.57 -22.54 18.49
CA TYR A 135 19.40 -22.16 19.29
C TYR A 135 18.94 -20.73 18.98
N GLU A 136 19.86 -19.75 19.02
CA GLU A 136 19.54 -18.35 18.70
C GLU A 136 19.11 -18.17 17.25
N ARG A 137 19.73 -18.87 16.28
CA ARG A 137 19.26 -18.84 14.89
C ARG A 137 17.83 -19.36 14.74
N ARG A 138 17.47 -20.44 15.43
CA ARG A 138 16.10 -20.98 15.42
C ARG A 138 15.10 -20.00 16.05
N LYS A 139 15.48 -19.35 17.16
CA LYS A 139 14.65 -18.34 17.83
C LYS A 139 14.43 -17.13 16.92
N PHE A 140 15.49 -16.62 16.30
CA PHE A 140 15.41 -15.51 15.35
C PHE A 140 14.56 -15.87 14.13
N ALA A 141 14.72 -17.07 13.56
CA ALA A 141 13.91 -17.52 12.42
C ALA A 141 12.41 -17.58 12.75
N LYS A 142 12.04 -18.03 13.96
CA LYS A 142 10.63 -18.01 14.40
C LYS A 142 10.09 -16.59 14.54
N HIS A 143 10.89 -15.69 15.13
CA HIS A 143 10.50 -14.28 15.28
C HIS A 143 10.31 -13.61 13.91
N PHE A 144 11.27 -13.78 13.01
CA PHE A 144 11.22 -13.22 11.66
C PHE A 144 10.03 -13.75 10.86
N LYS A 145 9.73 -15.06 10.92
CA LYS A 145 8.53 -15.65 10.29
C LYS A 145 7.23 -15.04 10.81
N ARG A 146 7.11 -14.84 12.12
CA ARG A 146 5.93 -14.20 12.72
C ARG A 146 5.78 -12.77 12.23
N GLU A 147 6.87 -12.04 12.13
CA GLU A 147 6.84 -10.64 11.71
C GLU A 147 6.51 -10.51 10.21
N LEU A 148 7.04 -11.39 9.37
CA LEU A 148 6.66 -11.46 7.96
C LEU A 148 5.18 -11.81 7.78
N ALA A 149 4.68 -12.78 8.55
CA ALA A 149 3.26 -13.15 8.52
C ALA A 149 2.34 -12.00 8.93
N LYS A 150 2.73 -11.19 9.93
CA LYS A 150 1.97 -9.98 10.29
C LYS A 150 1.95 -8.94 9.17
N ARG A 151 3.09 -8.72 8.49
CA ARG A 151 3.18 -7.77 7.37
C ARG A 151 2.29 -8.18 6.21
N LEU A 152 2.33 -9.47 5.84
CA LEU A 152 1.44 -10.03 4.83
C LEU A 152 -0.05 -9.89 5.22
N ALA A 153 -0.40 -10.17 6.48
CA ALA A 153 -1.78 -10.01 6.94
C ALA A 153 -2.27 -8.55 6.89
N ILE A 154 -1.40 -7.58 7.18
CA ILE A 154 -1.73 -6.16 7.06
C ILE A 154 -1.93 -5.79 5.58
N GLU A 155 -1.07 -6.27 4.69
CA GLU A 155 -1.18 -6.03 3.24
C GLU A 155 -2.48 -6.62 2.65
N ASP A 156 -2.86 -7.83 3.05
CA ASP A 156 -4.12 -8.43 2.63
C ASP A 156 -5.32 -7.66 3.17
N ALA A 157 -5.26 -7.21 4.43
CA ALA A 157 -6.32 -6.40 5.05
C ALA A 157 -6.47 -5.03 4.36
N THR A 158 -5.37 -4.36 4.02
CA THR A 158 -5.42 -3.08 3.30
C THR A 158 -5.93 -3.27 1.87
N ALA A 159 -5.50 -4.33 1.17
CA ALA A 159 -6.02 -4.65 -0.16
C ALA A 159 -7.53 -4.95 -0.13
N HIS A 160 -8.02 -5.66 0.89
CA HIS A 160 -9.44 -5.92 1.06
C HIS A 160 -10.24 -4.63 1.36
N ALA A 161 -9.73 -3.78 2.24
CA ALA A 161 -10.35 -2.49 2.55
C ALA A 161 -10.43 -1.59 1.30
N GLN A 162 -9.35 -1.54 0.50
CA GLN A 162 -9.30 -0.76 -0.73
C GLN A 162 -10.32 -1.26 -1.77
N ARG A 163 -10.46 -2.58 -1.95
CA ARG A 163 -11.49 -3.14 -2.85
C ARG A 163 -12.91 -2.78 -2.42
N THR A 164 -13.17 -2.80 -1.11
CA THR A 164 -14.48 -2.44 -0.55
C THR A 164 -14.77 -0.95 -0.76
N ALA A 165 -13.79 -0.08 -0.49
CA ALA A 165 -13.89 1.35 -0.75
C ALA A 165 -14.12 1.66 -2.25
N GLN A 166 -13.43 0.97 -3.14
CA GLN A 166 -13.63 1.13 -4.59
C GLN A 166 -15.04 0.70 -5.02
N ARG A 167 -15.60 -0.36 -4.43
CA ARG A 167 -16.98 -0.79 -4.70
C ARG A 167 -17.99 0.26 -4.24
N SER A 168 -17.85 0.80 -3.03
CA SER A 168 -18.73 1.85 -2.55
C SER A 168 -18.63 3.13 -3.39
N VAL A 169 -17.43 3.51 -3.82
CA VAL A 169 -17.25 4.68 -4.72
C VAL A 169 -17.95 4.46 -6.06
N LYS A 170 -17.85 3.26 -6.66
CA LYS A 170 -18.58 2.94 -7.90
C LYS A 170 -20.09 3.00 -7.72
N GLN A 171 -20.61 2.43 -6.63
CA GLN A 171 -22.04 2.48 -6.31
C GLN A 171 -22.53 3.91 -6.10
N LEU A 172 -21.73 4.76 -5.44
CA LEU A 172 -22.07 6.18 -5.28
C LEU A 172 -22.03 6.93 -6.61
N ALA A 173 -21.08 6.63 -7.50
CA ALA A 173 -21.04 7.24 -8.83
C ALA A 173 -22.23 6.83 -9.71
N GLU A 174 -22.62 5.56 -9.66
CA GLU A 174 -23.83 5.06 -10.34
C GLU A 174 -25.11 5.71 -9.77
N ALA A 175 -25.18 5.89 -8.44
CA ALA A 175 -26.27 6.61 -7.80
C ALA A 175 -26.29 8.09 -8.18
N ASP A 176 -25.14 8.78 -8.19
CA ASP A 176 -25.06 10.20 -8.55
C ASP A 176 -25.46 10.45 -10.01
N ALA A 177 -25.11 9.54 -10.93
CA ALA A 177 -25.59 9.58 -12.30
C ALA A 177 -27.13 9.54 -12.41
N SER A 178 -27.80 8.79 -11.51
CA SER A 178 -29.27 8.74 -11.44
C SER A 178 -29.91 10.00 -10.84
N LEU A 179 -29.13 10.89 -10.23
CA LEU A 179 -29.60 12.14 -9.62
C LEU A 179 -29.41 13.35 -10.53
N THR A 180 -29.26 13.13 -11.84
CA THR A 180 -29.13 14.21 -12.83
C THR A 180 -30.44 14.41 -13.60
N CYS A 181 -30.81 15.67 -13.81
CA CYS A 181 -31.98 16.04 -14.60
C CYS A 181 -31.63 15.95 -16.08
N LEU A 182 -32.37 15.18 -16.87
CA LEU A 182 -32.06 15.01 -18.30
C LEU A 182 -32.38 16.25 -19.17
N ILE A 183 -33.01 17.28 -18.61
CA ILE A 183 -33.28 18.54 -19.33
C ILE A 183 -32.09 19.51 -19.21
N CYS A 184 -31.62 19.79 -17.99
CA CYS A 184 -30.49 20.70 -17.76
C CYS A 184 -29.14 19.98 -17.68
N VAL A 185 -29.13 18.65 -17.52
CA VAL A 185 -27.93 17.80 -17.32
C VAL A 185 -27.20 18.11 -16.00
N ASP A 186 -27.82 18.89 -15.12
CA ASP A 186 -27.31 19.20 -13.78
C ASP A 186 -27.89 18.27 -12.72
N ARG A 187 -27.32 18.31 -11.51
CA ARG A 187 -27.83 17.59 -10.34
C ARG A 187 -29.21 18.14 -9.97
N LEU A 188 -30.16 17.24 -9.73
CA LEU A 188 -31.53 17.57 -9.33
C LEU A 188 -31.50 18.44 -8.07
N THR A 189 -32.19 19.57 -8.08
CA THR A 189 -32.33 20.46 -6.91
C THR A 189 -33.71 20.31 -6.29
N GLN A 190 -34.74 20.18 -7.13
CA GLN A 190 -36.14 20.03 -6.73
C GLN A 190 -36.79 18.95 -7.61
N PRO A 191 -36.55 17.66 -7.31
CA PRO A 191 -36.97 16.56 -8.18
C PRO A 191 -38.47 16.27 -8.10
N TYR A 192 -39.15 16.34 -9.24
CA TYR A 192 -40.54 15.95 -9.42
C TYR A 192 -40.66 14.77 -10.38
N THR A 193 -41.41 13.76 -9.97
CA THR A 193 -41.65 12.54 -10.76
C THR A 193 -42.98 12.64 -11.51
N LEU A 194 -42.95 12.29 -12.80
CA LEU A 194 -44.11 12.28 -13.68
C LEU A 194 -44.87 10.95 -13.58
N ALA A 195 -46.20 10.99 -13.50
CA ALA A 195 -47.05 9.83 -13.63
C ALA A 195 -47.64 9.73 -15.05
N PRO A 196 -47.74 8.52 -15.66
CA PRO A 196 -47.44 7.21 -15.10
C PRO A 196 -46.00 6.72 -15.35
N CYS A 197 -45.18 7.45 -16.10
CA CYS A 197 -43.90 6.93 -16.60
C CYS A 197 -42.77 6.86 -15.57
N GLY A 198 -42.87 7.57 -14.43
CA GLY A 198 -41.89 7.51 -13.34
C GLY A 198 -40.60 8.31 -13.58
N HIS A 199 -40.47 9.06 -14.68
CA HIS A 199 -39.28 9.88 -14.92
C HIS A 199 -39.26 11.12 -14.01
N THR A 200 -38.07 11.44 -13.50
CA THR A 200 -37.85 12.55 -12.55
C THR A 200 -37.04 13.66 -13.21
N PHE A 201 -37.44 14.91 -12.96
CA PHE A 201 -36.79 16.11 -13.48
C PHE A 201 -36.88 17.24 -12.46
N ASP A 202 -36.12 18.30 -12.65
CA ASP A 202 -36.26 19.52 -11.84
C ASP A 202 -37.58 20.25 -12.11
N LEU A 203 -38.10 20.88 -11.05
CA LEU A 203 -39.32 21.68 -11.09
C LEU A 203 -39.26 22.74 -12.20
N GLU A 204 -38.21 23.55 -12.22
CA GLU A 204 -38.07 24.67 -13.17
C GLU A 204 -37.96 24.18 -14.61
N CYS A 205 -37.22 23.08 -14.84
CA CYS A 205 -37.09 22.46 -16.14
C CYS A 205 -38.44 21.94 -16.65
N LEU A 206 -39.22 21.26 -15.80
CA LEU A 206 -40.56 20.80 -16.16
C LEU A 206 -41.54 21.94 -16.43
N GLN A 207 -41.53 22.97 -15.59
CA GLN A 207 -42.39 24.14 -15.80
C GLN A 207 -42.07 24.83 -17.12
N THR A 208 -40.79 24.98 -17.45
CA THR A 208 -40.33 25.54 -18.72
C THR A 208 -40.80 24.67 -19.88
N TRP A 209 -40.53 23.36 -19.84
CA TRP A 209 -40.93 22.39 -20.86
C TRP A 209 -42.44 22.42 -21.13
N PHE A 210 -43.28 22.42 -20.09
CA PHE A 210 -44.74 22.43 -20.26
C PHE A 210 -45.31 23.77 -20.72
N ARG A 211 -44.56 24.87 -20.58
CA ARG A 211 -44.90 26.20 -21.10
C ARG A 211 -44.46 26.38 -22.55
N THR A 212 -43.31 25.83 -22.93
CA THR A 212 -42.72 25.98 -24.27
C THR A 212 -43.20 24.94 -25.28
N ALA A 213 -43.81 23.84 -24.83
CA ALA A 213 -44.38 22.82 -25.71
C ALA A 213 -45.28 23.47 -26.78
N HIS A 214 -44.86 23.35 -28.04
CA HIS A 214 -45.55 23.97 -29.17
C HIS A 214 -47.00 23.48 -29.21
N PRO A 215 -47.97 24.39 -29.39
CA PRO A 215 -49.34 23.99 -29.67
C PRO A 215 -49.34 23.08 -30.90
N SER A 216 -50.17 22.04 -30.89
CA SER A 216 -50.43 21.35 -32.16
C SER A 216 -51.10 22.34 -33.15
N PRO A 217 -51.00 22.12 -34.47
CA PRO A 217 -51.68 22.97 -35.45
C PRO A 217 -53.19 23.10 -35.18
N ALA A 218 -53.80 22.04 -34.62
CA ALA A 218 -55.19 22.05 -34.19
C ALA A 218 -55.43 22.97 -32.98
N ASP A 219 -54.49 23.01 -32.02
CA ASP A 219 -54.55 23.92 -30.87
C ASP A 219 -54.34 25.38 -31.28
N GLU A 220 -53.50 25.65 -32.30
CA GLU A 220 -53.31 26.99 -32.85
C GLU A 220 -54.55 27.53 -33.54
N GLU A 221 -55.19 26.73 -34.41
CA GLU A 221 -56.43 27.12 -35.09
C GLU A 221 -57.56 27.38 -34.08
N LEU A 222 -57.65 26.55 -33.05
CA LEU A 222 -58.60 26.71 -31.97
C LEU A 222 -58.30 27.95 -31.11
N ALA A 223 -57.03 28.24 -30.84
CA ALA A 223 -56.63 29.44 -30.12
C ALA A 223 -56.94 30.74 -30.90
N ARG A 224 -56.91 30.71 -32.24
CA ARG A 224 -57.26 31.88 -33.08
C ARG A 224 -58.77 32.15 -33.13
N THR A 225 -59.61 31.14 -32.96
CA THR A 225 -61.07 31.24 -33.08
C THR A 225 -61.78 31.57 -31.77
N LEU A 226 -61.09 31.49 -30.62
CA LEU A 226 -61.69 31.68 -29.30
C LEU A 226 -61.30 33.03 -28.65
N ASP A 227 -62.33 33.73 -28.16
CA ASP A 227 -62.34 34.91 -27.28
C ASP A 227 -61.25 34.86 -26.17
N PRO A 228 -60.74 35.98 -25.59
CA PRO A 228 -59.79 36.10 -24.46
C PRO A 228 -59.81 35.05 -23.32
N ARG A 229 -60.88 34.26 -23.20
CA ARG A 229 -60.90 32.98 -22.49
C ARG A 229 -59.93 31.91 -23.03
N GLY A 230 -59.25 32.13 -24.17
CA GLY A 230 -58.23 31.25 -24.74
C GLY A 230 -57.08 30.88 -23.78
N ALA A 231 -56.85 31.66 -22.73
CA ALA A 231 -55.94 31.31 -21.64
C ALA A 231 -56.30 29.96 -20.96
N LEU A 232 -57.60 29.62 -20.88
CA LEU A 232 -58.06 28.34 -20.31
C LEU A 232 -57.71 27.14 -21.21
N TYR A 233 -57.57 27.35 -22.52
CA TYR A 233 -57.18 26.28 -23.44
C TYR A 233 -55.70 25.90 -23.29
N ALA A 234 -54.82 26.86 -23.02
CA ALA A 234 -53.42 26.57 -22.72
C ALA A 234 -53.24 25.66 -21.48
N LEU A 235 -54.18 25.73 -20.52
CA LEU A 235 -54.22 24.88 -19.33
C LEU A 235 -54.70 23.45 -19.60
N ARG A 236 -55.45 23.22 -20.69
CA ARG A 236 -56.02 21.91 -21.05
C ARG A 236 -55.18 21.13 -22.04
N ARG A 237 -54.04 21.68 -22.49
CA ARG A 237 -53.14 20.98 -23.41
C ARG A 237 -52.58 19.74 -22.75
N LYS A 238 -52.60 18.63 -23.51
CA LYS A 238 -51.92 17.40 -23.13
C LYS A 238 -50.45 17.67 -22.87
N LYS A 239 -49.94 17.17 -21.77
CA LYS A 239 -48.54 17.32 -21.37
C LYS A 239 -47.84 15.98 -21.60
N PHE A 240 -46.64 16.00 -22.15
CA PHE A 240 -45.89 14.79 -22.47
C PHE A 240 -44.53 14.81 -21.78
N CYS A 241 -44.09 13.64 -21.31
CA CYS A 241 -42.79 13.48 -20.69
C CYS A 241 -41.66 13.80 -21.71
N PRO A 242 -40.66 14.63 -21.36
CA PRO A 242 -39.54 14.95 -22.24
C PRO A 242 -38.71 13.74 -22.69
N LEU A 243 -38.65 12.68 -21.87
CA LEU A 243 -37.80 11.51 -22.15
C LEU A 243 -38.50 10.43 -22.97
N CYS A 244 -39.72 10.04 -22.56
CA CYS A 244 -40.42 8.89 -23.15
C CYS A 244 -41.68 9.27 -23.93
N HIS A 245 -42.00 10.57 -24.01
CA HIS A 245 -43.20 11.10 -24.67
C HIS A 245 -44.52 10.47 -24.19
N THR A 246 -44.54 9.83 -23.01
CA THR A 246 -45.78 9.34 -22.38
C THR A 246 -46.61 10.54 -21.92
N GLU A 247 -47.92 10.50 -22.15
CA GLU A 247 -48.86 11.52 -21.67
C GLU A 247 -48.84 11.56 -20.13
N VAL A 248 -48.69 12.75 -19.57
CA VAL A 248 -48.63 12.99 -18.14
C VAL A 248 -50.06 13.13 -17.63
N VAL A 249 -50.52 12.12 -16.88
CA VAL A 249 -51.92 11.99 -16.43
C VAL A 249 -52.09 12.54 -15.00
N GLY A 250 -51.38 13.59 -14.63
CA GLY A 250 -51.53 14.17 -13.29
C GLY A 250 -50.45 15.18 -12.93
N CYS A 251 -50.66 15.88 -11.81
CA CYS A 251 -49.64 16.79 -11.27
C CYS A 251 -48.38 16.01 -10.93
N PRO A 252 -47.19 16.46 -11.39
CA PRO A 252 -45.94 15.86 -10.97
C PRO A 252 -45.82 15.88 -9.44
N VAL A 253 -45.35 14.78 -8.87
CA VAL A 253 -45.28 14.59 -7.41
C VAL A 253 -43.84 14.80 -6.95
N PRO A 254 -43.58 15.58 -5.88
CA PRO A 254 -42.23 15.73 -5.35
C PRO A 254 -41.70 14.37 -4.91
N THR A 255 -40.47 14.06 -5.30
CA THR A 255 -39.87 12.75 -5.04
C THR A 255 -39.31 12.72 -3.62
N ARG A 256 -40.18 12.55 -2.62
CA ARG A 256 -39.80 12.59 -1.19
C ARG A 256 -38.73 11.57 -0.81
N ALA A 257 -38.65 10.44 -1.51
CA ALA A 257 -37.58 9.45 -1.31
C ALA A 257 -36.18 10.03 -1.54
N LEU A 258 -36.04 11.04 -2.41
CA LEU A 258 -34.77 11.72 -2.68
C LEU A 258 -34.44 12.82 -1.65
N GLN A 259 -35.39 13.23 -0.80
CA GLN A 259 -35.15 14.25 0.24
C GLN A 259 -34.19 13.74 1.32
N GLY A 260 -34.16 12.42 1.58
CA GLY A 260 -33.20 11.82 2.51
C GLY A 260 -31.73 11.92 2.08
N LEU A 261 -31.46 12.29 0.82
CA LEU A 261 -30.11 12.44 0.26
C LEU A 261 -29.56 13.88 0.38
N GLY A 262 -30.16 14.71 1.24
CA GLY A 262 -29.71 16.08 1.51
C GLY A 262 -30.20 17.11 0.48
N MET A 263 -31.21 16.77 -0.33
CA MET A 263 -31.82 17.72 -1.26
C MET A 263 -32.67 18.73 -0.48
N ALA A 264 -32.61 20.00 -0.88
CA ALA A 264 -33.36 21.07 -0.22
C ALA A 264 -34.87 20.78 -0.26
N THR A 265 -35.54 20.89 0.88
CA THR A 265 -37.00 20.82 0.95
C THR A 265 -37.56 22.13 0.41
N PRO A 266 -38.34 22.12 -0.70
CA PRO A 266 -39.01 23.33 -1.13
C PRO A 266 -40.00 23.76 -0.05
N GLU A 267 -39.91 25.02 0.37
CA GLU A 267 -40.90 25.66 1.23
C GLU A 267 -42.27 25.64 0.51
N GLU A 268 -43.29 25.11 1.18
CA GLU A 268 -44.59 24.76 0.59
C GLU A 268 -45.32 25.97 -0.04
N ARG A 269 -45.17 26.15 -1.35
CA ARG A 269 -46.17 26.80 -2.22
C ARG A 269 -46.45 25.86 -3.37
N GLU A 270 -47.72 25.52 -3.59
CA GLU A 270 -48.21 24.67 -4.69
C GLU A 270 -47.63 25.13 -6.05
N PRO A 271 -46.53 24.54 -6.56
CA PRO A 271 -45.80 25.13 -7.67
C PRO A 271 -46.50 24.87 -9.02
N TRP A 272 -47.49 23.99 -9.00
CA TRP A 272 -48.30 23.60 -10.16
C TRP A 272 -49.58 24.42 -10.30
N LYS A 273 -49.83 25.38 -9.39
CA LYS A 273 -51.00 26.25 -9.42
C LYS A 273 -50.96 27.12 -10.69
N GLY A 274 -51.92 26.90 -11.58
CA GLY A 274 -51.97 27.57 -12.89
C GLY A 274 -51.33 26.80 -14.05
N LEU A 275 -50.76 25.60 -13.84
CA LEU A 275 -50.38 24.69 -14.93
C LEU A 275 -51.31 23.46 -14.98
N PHE A 276 -51.74 22.98 -13.81
CA PHE A 276 -52.64 21.84 -13.66
C PHE A 276 -53.91 22.20 -12.86
N GLY A 277 -54.18 23.49 -12.63
CA GLY A 277 -55.18 23.96 -11.66
C GLY A 277 -56.63 23.53 -11.91
N LEU A 278 -56.98 23.12 -13.13
CA LEU A 278 -58.31 22.58 -13.45
C LEU A 278 -58.41 21.06 -13.22
N TRP A 279 -57.28 20.37 -13.17
CA TRP A 279 -57.21 18.91 -13.15
C TRP A 279 -57.72 18.35 -11.81
N ALA A 280 -57.37 19.00 -10.69
CA ALA A 280 -57.82 18.60 -9.36
C ALA A 280 -59.35 18.59 -9.19
N ILE A 281 -60.08 19.36 -10.01
CA ILE A 281 -61.54 19.43 -9.98
C ILE A 281 -62.15 18.28 -10.80
N GLU A 282 -61.52 17.89 -11.92
CA GLU A 282 -62.02 16.85 -12.83
C GLU A 282 -61.65 15.42 -12.40
N SER A 283 -60.54 15.23 -11.68
CA SER A 283 -60.12 13.93 -11.15
C SER A 283 -60.84 13.52 -9.86
N ALA A 284 -61.67 14.41 -9.29
CA ALA A 284 -62.57 14.03 -8.21
C ALA A 284 -63.53 12.95 -8.74
N PRO A 285 -63.68 11.80 -8.07
CA PRO A 285 -64.61 10.76 -8.50
C PRO A 285 -65.99 11.39 -8.64
N ARG A 286 -66.56 11.35 -9.86
CA ARG A 286 -67.92 11.87 -10.08
C ARG A 286 -68.83 11.15 -9.08
N PRO A 287 -69.60 11.87 -8.25
CA PRO A 287 -70.51 11.23 -7.32
C PRO A 287 -71.39 10.29 -8.14
N ASN A 288 -71.39 9.02 -7.75
CA ASN A 288 -72.12 7.97 -8.44
C ASN A 288 -73.61 8.35 -8.34
N MET A 289 -74.17 8.95 -9.41
CA MET A 289 -75.58 9.30 -9.48
C MET A 289 -76.36 7.99 -9.51
N LYS A 290 -76.80 7.56 -8.32
CA LYS A 290 -77.82 6.53 -8.15
C LYS A 290 -79.19 7.15 -8.31
#